data_AF-A0A167ANW4-F1
#
_entry.id   AF-A0A167ANW4-F1
#
_cell.length_a   1.000
_cell.length_b   1.000
_cell.length_c   1.000
_cell.angle_alpha   90.00
_cell.angle_beta   90.00
_cell.angle_gamma   90.00
#
_symmetry.space_group_name_H-M   'P 1'
#
loop_
_entity.id
_entity.type
_entity.pdbx_description
1 polymer ?
#
loop_
_entity_poly.entity_id
_entity_poly.type
_entity_poly.pdbx_seq_one_letter_code
_entity_poly.pdbx_strand_id
1 'polypeptide(L)'
;MSKAWKKLDLEGAGLQTMNARLTREMRRRPLAYGLALAFPLGLHRFYLREPLGGAAYVALSLLTLILWIWGGSVWALIPLGVMLAAVVLDLFWMDGYITRYNKALRMRLFLRPGHEPPRDYRGRVHRTGMLEAYQKEKEQERAGHQPVNMEALQARDPQGHGDSQRIPSFNEQEAMLRELAKARQARRSPAQERTDTPDGDAGSGQKARK
;
A
#
# COMPACT_ATOMS: atom_id res chain seq x y z
N MET A 1 6.25 22.01 7.19
CA MET A 1 6.23 20.69 6.52
C MET A 1 7.15 20.73 5.29
N SER A 2 8.01 19.72 5.14
CA SER A 2 9.21 19.79 4.30
C SER A 2 8.91 19.80 2.79
N LYS A 3 9.73 20.55 2.04
CA LYS A 3 9.71 20.70 0.57
C LYS A 3 10.03 19.39 -0.20
N ALA A 4 9.94 18.23 0.45
CA ALA A 4 10.29 16.92 -0.10
C ALA A 4 9.40 16.53 -1.29
N TRP A 5 8.12 16.90 -1.25
CA TRP A 5 7.18 16.63 -2.35
C TRP A 5 7.53 17.37 -3.65
N LYS A 6 8.27 18.49 -3.59
CA LYS A 6 8.71 19.25 -4.78
C LYS A 6 9.86 18.58 -5.54
N LYS A 7 10.52 17.61 -4.93
CA LYS A 7 11.63 16.84 -5.52
C LYS A 7 11.19 15.46 -5.99
N LEU A 8 9.88 15.22 -6.01
CA LEU A 8 9.29 13.92 -6.33
C LEU A 8 9.19 13.81 -7.84
N ASP A 9 10.23 13.22 -8.41
CA ASP A 9 10.39 13.00 -9.84
C ASP A 9 10.04 11.53 -10.18
N LEU A 10 9.26 11.34 -11.23
CA LEU A 10 8.72 10.04 -11.64
C LEU A 10 9.42 9.46 -12.89
N GLU A 11 10.56 10.03 -13.33
CA GLU A 11 11.36 9.51 -14.47
C GLU A 11 10.55 9.33 -15.78
N GLY A 12 9.45 10.07 -15.96
CA GLY A 12 8.52 9.88 -17.09
C GLY A 12 7.74 8.56 -17.05
N ALA A 13 8.00 7.71 -16.06
CA ALA A 13 7.26 6.49 -15.80
C ALA A 13 6.02 6.86 -14.98
N GLY A 14 4.83 6.46 -15.43
CA GLY A 14 3.61 6.76 -14.68
C GLY A 14 3.71 6.34 -13.21
N LEU A 15 3.01 7.02 -12.30
CA LEU A 15 3.03 6.71 -10.85
C LEU A 15 2.81 5.21 -10.56
N GLN A 16 2.09 4.52 -11.44
CA GLN A 16 1.84 3.08 -11.42
C GLN A 16 3.11 2.22 -11.59
N THR A 17 3.99 2.54 -12.54
CA THR A 17 5.23 1.77 -12.76
C THR A 17 6.22 1.98 -11.62
N MET A 18 6.28 3.21 -11.09
CA MET A 18 7.10 3.53 -9.92
C MET A 18 6.60 2.78 -8.68
N ASN A 19 5.28 2.75 -8.44
CA ASN A 19 4.67 1.96 -7.36
C ASN A 19 4.88 0.45 -7.54
N ALA A 20 4.84 -0.05 -8.77
CA ALA A 20 5.15 -1.46 -9.06
C ALA A 20 6.61 -1.80 -8.72
N ARG A 21 7.56 -0.94 -9.10
CA ARG A 21 8.99 -1.10 -8.75
C ARG A 21 9.19 -1.04 -7.23
N LEU A 22 8.61 -0.05 -6.56
CA LEU A 22 8.67 0.07 -5.10
C LEU A 22 8.14 -1.18 -4.39
N THR A 23 6.98 -1.67 -4.81
CA THR A 23 6.33 -2.85 -4.20
C THR A 23 7.16 -4.12 -4.40
N ARG A 24 7.86 -4.24 -5.54
CA ARG A 24 8.77 -5.36 -5.82
C ARG A 24 10.02 -5.36 -4.95
N GLU A 25 10.56 -4.19 -4.63
CA GLU A 25 11.80 -4.05 -3.84
C GLU A 25 11.57 -3.99 -2.32
N MET A 26 10.33 -3.73 -1.88
CA MET A 26 9.99 -3.70 -0.46
C MET A 26 10.21 -5.05 0.21
N ARG A 27 10.78 -5.00 1.42
CA ARG A 27 11.00 -6.19 2.24
C ARG A 27 9.70 -6.59 2.92
N ARG A 28 9.39 -7.88 2.86
CA ARG A 28 8.16 -8.47 3.42
C ARG A 28 8.46 -9.11 4.77
N ARG A 29 7.59 -8.86 5.75
CA ARG A 29 7.65 -9.47 7.08
C ARG A 29 7.71 -11.00 7.06
N PRO A 30 6.79 -11.73 6.40
CA PRO A 30 6.79 -13.20 6.46
C PRO A 30 8.08 -13.82 5.90
N LEU A 31 8.67 -13.20 4.87
CA LEU A 31 9.96 -13.66 4.33
C LEU A 31 11.11 -13.42 5.31
N ALA A 32 11.14 -12.27 5.99
CA ALA A 32 12.17 -11.99 6.98
C ALA A 32 12.12 -12.97 8.17
N TYR A 33 10.92 -13.23 8.69
CA TYR A 33 10.73 -14.23 9.76
C TYR A 33 11.00 -15.66 9.29
N GLY A 34 10.59 -16.03 8.07
CA GLY A 34 10.91 -17.32 7.48
C GLY A 34 12.42 -17.54 7.33
N LEU A 35 13.16 -16.51 6.90
CA LEU A 35 14.62 -16.55 6.81
C LEU A 35 15.29 -16.59 8.20
N ALA A 36 14.67 -16.03 9.23
CA ALA A 36 15.19 -16.10 10.60
C ALA A 36 15.16 -17.53 11.17
N LEU A 37 14.33 -18.44 10.63
CA LEU A 37 14.42 -19.86 11.00
C LEU A 37 15.73 -20.50 10.55
N ALA A 38 16.34 -19.98 9.48
CA ALA A 38 17.66 -20.36 8.99
C ALA A 38 18.76 -19.45 9.58
N PHE A 39 18.61 -19.01 10.84
CA PHE A 39 19.54 -18.09 11.50
C PHE A 39 21.02 -18.52 11.51
N PRO A 40 21.41 -19.81 11.53
CA PRO A 40 22.84 -20.15 11.50
C PRO A 40 23.54 -19.62 10.25
N LEU A 41 22.79 -19.49 9.15
CA LEU A 41 23.28 -18.93 7.89
C LEU A 41 23.22 -17.39 7.83
N GLY A 42 22.59 -16.73 8.80
CA GLY A 42 22.45 -15.27 8.83
C GLY A 42 21.60 -14.67 7.70
N LEU A 43 20.78 -15.48 7.00
CA LEU A 43 20.05 -15.07 5.79
C LEU A 43 19.11 -13.91 6.03
N HIS A 44 18.51 -13.80 7.22
CA HIS A 44 17.63 -12.70 7.59
C HIS A 44 18.36 -11.35 7.61
N ARG A 45 19.61 -11.30 8.09
CA ARG A 45 20.43 -10.07 8.09
C ARG A 45 20.93 -9.71 6.69
N PHE A 46 21.33 -10.70 5.88
CA PHE A 46 21.67 -10.45 4.47
C PHE A 46 20.48 -9.94 3.66
N TYR A 47 19.27 -10.47 3.90
CA TYR A 47 18.04 -9.98 3.28
C TYR A 47 17.74 -8.52 3.62
N LEU A 48 18.05 -8.09 4.84
CA LEU A 48 17.92 -6.71 5.32
C LEU A 48 19.10 -5.80 4.90
N ARG A 49 20.08 -6.31 4.13
CA ARG A 49 21.30 -5.63 3.70
C ARG A 49 22.22 -5.17 4.84
N GLU A 50 22.33 -5.98 5.88
CA GLU A 50 23.30 -5.78 6.97
C GLU A 50 24.37 -6.87 6.91
N PRO A 51 25.41 -6.71 6.07
CA PRO A 51 26.38 -7.77 5.78
C PRO A 51 27.21 -8.15 7.01
N LEU A 52 27.53 -7.18 7.87
CA LEU A 52 28.27 -7.43 9.11
C LEU A 52 27.48 -8.33 10.07
N GLY A 53 26.17 -8.07 10.20
CA GLY A 53 25.29 -8.90 11.02
C GLY A 53 25.18 -10.33 10.47
N GLY A 54 25.00 -10.47 9.15
CA GLY A 54 24.94 -11.79 8.50
C GLY A 54 26.25 -12.58 8.63
N ALA A 55 27.39 -11.91 8.41
CA ALA A 55 28.71 -12.52 8.56
C ALA A 55 29.00 -12.98 10.00
N ALA A 56 28.50 -12.26 11.01
CA ALA A 56 28.63 -12.66 12.41
C ALA A 56 27.95 -14.00 12.71
N TYR A 57 26.76 -14.27 12.15
CA TYR A 57 26.09 -15.57 12.30
C TYR A 57 26.87 -16.70 11.63
N VAL A 58 27.41 -16.46 10.43
CA VAL A 58 28.24 -17.45 9.73
C VAL A 58 29.52 -17.74 10.52
N ALA A 59 30.18 -16.70 11.04
CA ALA A 59 31.37 -16.85 11.88
C ALA A 59 31.07 -17.61 13.18
N LEU A 60 29.97 -17.29 13.87
CA LEU A 60 29.52 -18.01 15.06
C LEU A 60 29.18 -19.48 14.76
N SER A 61 28.54 -19.76 13.63
CA SER A 61 28.22 -21.12 13.21
C SER A 61 29.49 -21.93 12.91
N LEU A 62 30.46 -21.34 12.20
CA LEU A 62 31.75 -21.98 11.95
C LEU A 62 32.52 -22.21 13.26
N LEU A 63 32.54 -21.22 14.16
CA LEU A 63 33.18 -21.34 15.47
C LEU A 63 32.53 -22.45 16.30
N THR A 64 31.19 -22.54 16.29
CA THR A 64 30.45 -23.62 16.95
C THR A 64 30.87 -24.98 16.42
N LEU A 65 30.99 -25.12 15.09
CA LEU A 65 31.38 -26.37 14.45
C LEU A 65 32.85 -26.75 14.74
N ILE A 66 33.77 -25.78 14.72
CA ILE A 66 35.17 -26.00 15.09
C ILE A 66 35.29 -26.45 16.55
N LEU A 67 34.62 -25.76 17.48
CA LEU A 67 34.65 -26.13 18.89
C LEU A 67 33.98 -27.48 19.14
N TRP A 68 32.94 -27.82 18.38
CA TRP A 68 32.30 -29.14 18.49
C TRP A 68 33.26 -30.27 18.13
N ILE A 69 34.01 -30.12 17.04
CA ILE A 69 34.94 -31.14 16.54
C ILE A 69 36.20 -31.24 17.41
N TRP A 70 36.78 -30.10 17.82
CA TRP A 70 38.11 -30.05 18.44
C TRP A 70 38.09 -29.81 19.95
N GLY A 71 37.12 -29.04 20.45
CA GLY A 71 37.03 -28.64 21.85
C GLY A 71 36.08 -29.50 22.69
N GLY A 72 35.21 -30.27 22.05
CA GLY A 72 34.15 -31.02 22.72
C GLY A 72 32.85 -30.24 22.87
N SER A 73 31.76 -30.96 23.11
CA SER A 73 30.39 -30.43 23.04
C SER A 73 30.11 -29.26 23.99
N VAL A 74 30.71 -29.25 25.19
CA VAL A 74 30.48 -28.21 26.20
C VAL A 74 30.94 -26.83 25.72
N TRP A 75 32.09 -26.74 25.04
CA TRP A 75 32.62 -25.46 24.56
C TRP A 75 31.83 -24.91 23.37
N ALA A 76 31.27 -25.79 22.54
CA ALA A 76 30.41 -25.40 21.43
C ALA A 76 29.08 -24.77 21.88
N LEU A 77 28.63 -25.03 23.11
CA LEU A 77 27.41 -24.42 23.66
C LEU A 77 27.53 -22.90 23.82
N ILE A 78 28.74 -22.37 24.00
CA ILE A 78 28.97 -20.92 24.20
C ILE A 78 28.58 -20.12 22.94
N PRO A 79 29.21 -20.33 21.76
CA PRO A 79 28.80 -19.60 20.56
C PRO A 79 27.38 -19.92 20.12
N LEU A 80 26.90 -21.16 20.34
CA LEU A 80 25.51 -21.52 20.07
C LEU A 80 24.53 -20.71 20.93
N GLY A 81 24.82 -20.55 22.23
CA GLY A 81 24.02 -19.74 23.15
C GLY A 81 24.01 -18.26 22.77
N VAL A 82 25.16 -17.71 22.40
CA VAL A 82 25.26 -16.33 21.87
C VAL A 82 24.43 -16.16 20.61
N MET A 83 24.50 -17.13 19.69
CA MET A 83 23.74 -17.13 18.45
C MET A 83 22.23 -17.20 18.69
N LEU A 84 21.78 -18.02 19.65
CA LEU A 84 20.38 -18.12 20.06
C LEU A 84 19.89 -16.82 20.72
N ALA A 85 20.68 -16.21 21.60
CA ALA A 85 20.34 -14.93 22.20
C ALA A 85 20.24 -13.83 21.14
N ALA A 86 21.18 -13.80 20.18
CA ALA A 86 21.17 -12.86 19.08
C ALA A 86 19.92 -13.00 18.20
N VAL A 87 19.49 -14.22 17.85
CA VAL A 87 18.30 -14.37 17.00
C VAL A 87 17.03 -13.92 17.72
N VAL A 88 16.93 -14.14 19.04
CA VAL A 88 15.80 -13.64 19.84
C VAL A 88 15.77 -12.11 19.81
N LEU A 89 16.91 -11.45 20.05
CA LEU A 89 17.02 -9.98 19.96
C LEU A 89 16.68 -9.48 18.54
N ASP A 90 17.14 -10.19 17.51
CA ASP A 90 16.85 -9.87 16.12
C ASP A 90 15.35 -9.93 15.84
N LEU A 91 14.64 -10.94 16.34
CA LEU A 91 13.19 -11.08 16.18
C LEU A 91 12.44 -9.89 16.79
N PHE A 92 12.86 -9.42 17.97
CA PHE A 92 12.28 -8.22 18.60
C PHE A 92 12.52 -6.96 17.76
N TRP A 93 13.67 -6.82 17.11
CA TRP A 93 14.04 -5.60 16.38
C TRP A 93 13.72 -5.67 14.87
N MET A 94 13.32 -6.83 14.36
CA MET A 94 13.12 -7.11 12.94
C MET A 94 12.15 -6.13 12.28
N ASP A 95 11.03 -5.82 12.93
CA ASP A 95 10.06 -4.84 12.42
C ASP A 95 10.65 -3.44 12.28
N GLY A 96 11.52 -3.04 13.22
CA GLY A 96 12.24 -1.78 13.16
C GLY A 96 13.22 -1.73 11.99
N TYR A 97 13.92 -2.83 11.71
CA TYR A 97 14.80 -2.93 10.53
C TYR A 97 14.02 -2.87 9.22
N ILE A 98 12.94 -3.64 9.08
CA ILE A 98 12.10 -3.64 7.89
C ILE A 98 11.53 -2.24 7.62
N THR A 99 11.04 -1.57 8.66
CA THR A 99 10.46 -0.23 8.55
C THR A 99 11.51 0.79 8.11
N ARG A 100 12.71 0.76 8.73
CA ARG A 100 13.83 1.63 8.35
C ARG A 100 14.25 1.39 6.91
N TYR A 101 14.38 0.13 6.49
CA TYR A 101 14.74 -0.23 5.12
C TYR A 101 13.70 0.25 4.12
N ASN A 102 12.41 -0.07 4.33
CA ASN A 102 11.34 0.32 3.42
C ASN A 102 11.17 1.84 3.35
N LYS A 103 11.38 2.56 4.46
CA LYS A 103 11.40 4.03 4.48
C LYS A 103 12.57 4.58 3.67
N ALA A 104 13.78 4.03 3.85
CA ALA A 104 14.95 4.44 3.07
C ALA A 104 14.78 4.16 1.58
N LEU A 105 14.18 3.02 1.22
CA LEU A 105 13.87 2.67 -0.17
C LEU A 105 12.91 3.67 -0.81
N ARG A 106 11.82 4.03 -0.12
CA ARG A 106 10.89 5.08 -0.59
C ARG A 106 11.62 6.39 -0.83
N MET A 107 12.43 6.84 0.13
CA MET A 107 13.19 8.08 -0.02
C MET A 107 14.14 8.04 -1.22
N ARG A 108 14.83 6.92 -1.44
CA ARG A 108 15.75 6.76 -2.58
C ARG A 108 15.04 6.76 -3.94
N LEU A 109 13.84 6.21 -4.02
CA LEU A 109 13.06 6.18 -5.26
C LEU A 109 12.37 7.53 -5.53
N PHE A 110 11.87 8.19 -4.49
CA PHE A 110 11.09 9.43 -4.62
C PHE A 110 11.91 10.73 -4.53
N LEU A 111 13.17 10.71 -4.07
CA LEU A 111 13.99 11.93 -3.88
C LEU A 111 15.27 11.92 -4.71
N ARG A 112 15.26 11.30 -5.91
CA ARG A 112 16.42 11.34 -6.80
C ARG A 112 16.70 12.77 -7.28
N PRO A 113 17.92 13.31 -7.13
CA PRO A 113 18.30 14.58 -7.74
C PRO A 113 18.51 14.35 -9.25
N GLY A 114 17.81 15.06 -10.13
CA GLY A 114 18.16 14.97 -11.56
C GLY A 114 17.22 15.59 -12.59
N HIS A 115 15.91 15.72 -12.36
CA HIS A 115 15.03 16.33 -13.36
C HIS A 115 14.50 17.68 -12.88
N GLU A 116 14.79 18.70 -13.69
CA GLU A 116 14.14 19.99 -13.59
C GLU A 116 12.64 19.82 -13.89
N PRO A 117 11.77 20.51 -13.13
CA PRO A 117 10.36 20.49 -13.44
C PRO A 117 10.13 21.03 -14.87
N PRO A 118 9.04 20.64 -15.55
CA PRO A 118 8.70 21.16 -16.88
C PRO A 118 8.81 22.69 -16.89
N ARG A 119 9.27 23.29 -18.00
CA ARG A 119 9.62 24.72 -18.09
C ARG A 119 8.53 25.68 -17.57
N ASP A 120 7.27 25.25 -17.57
CA ASP A 120 6.12 26.04 -17.13
C ASP A 120 5.52 25.60 -15.77
N TYR A 121 6.20 24.76 -15.00
CA TYR A 121 5.70 24.29 -13.71
C TYR A 121 5.73 25.39 -12.64
N ARG A 122 4.60 26.11 -12.53
CA ARG A 122 4.32 27.00 -11.40
C ARG A 122 3.85 26.17 -10.22
N GLY A 123 4.78 25.74 -9.36
CA GLY A 123 4.41 25.05 -8.11
C GLY A 123 3.48 25.88 -7.22
N ARG A 124 2.86 25.26 -6.20
CA ARG A 124 1.99 25.97 -5.23
C ARG A 124 2.71 27.18 -4.64
N VAL A 125 2.03 28.33 -4.70
CA VAL A 125 2.56 29.64 -4.32
C VAL A 125 2.76 29.69 -2.81
N HIS A 126 4.01 29.87 -2.35
CA HIS A 126 4.35 29.95 -0.92
C HIS A 126 4.76 31.36 -0.48
N ARG A 127 4.60 32.37 -1.34
CA ARG A 127 4.81 33.76 -0.92
C ARG A 127 3.55 34.24 -0.21
N THR A 128 3.71 34.60 1.05
CA THR A 128 2.75 35.40 1.83
C THR A 128 2.33 36.60 0.97
N GLY A 129 1.04 36.68 0.61
CA GLY A 129 0.48 37.70 -0.30
C GLY A 129 0.02 37.18 -1.67
N MET A 130 0.45 35.99 -2.13
CA MET A 130 0.00 35.41 -3.42
C MET A 130 -1.09 34.34 -3.24
N LEU A 131 -1.55 34.14 -2.01
CA LEU A 131 -2.56 33.14 -1.67
C LEU A 131 -3.93 33.56 -2.18
N GLU A 132 -4.25 34.86 -2.08
CA GLU A 132 -5.48 35.46 -2.59
C GLU A 132 -5.53 35.45 -4.12
N ALA A 133 -4.43 35.80 -4.80
CA ALA A 133 -4.34 35.73 -6.25
C ALA A 133 -4.53 34.30 -6.77
N TYR A 134 -3.94 33.32 -6.09
CA TYR A 134 -4.09 31.90 -6.40
C TYR A 134 -5.50 31.37 -6.10
N GLN A 135 -6.12 31.81 -4.99
CA GLN A 135 -7.51 31.49 -4.68
C GLN A 135 -8.44 32.05 -5.74
N LYS A 136 -8.23 33.30 -6.17
CA LYS A 136 -9.03 33.96 -7.21
C LYS A 136 -8.88 33.27 -8.57
N GLU A 137 -7.66 32.89 -8.96
CA GLU A 137 -7.40 32.11 -10.17
C GLU A 137 -8.06 30.72 -10.10
N LYS A 138 -7.98 30.04 -8.94
CA LYS A 138 -8.63 28.76 -8.73
C LYS A 138 -10.15 28.85 -8.67
N GLU A 139 -10.70 29.92 -8.13
CA GLU A 139 -12.14 30.22 -8.10
C GLU A 139 -12.67 30.53 -9.49
N GLN A 140 -11.88 31.23 -10.33
CA GLN A 140 -12.19 31.44 -11.75
C GLN A 140 -12.16 30.13 -12.54
N GLU A 141 -11.20 29.24 -12.28
CA GLU A 141 -11.18 27.88 -12.84
C GLU A 141 -12.31 26.99 -12.27
N ARG A 142 -12.83 27.31 -11.08
CA ARG A 142 -13.93 26.59 -10.41
C ARG A 142 -15.32 27.03 -10.82
N ALA A 143 -15.47 27.95 -11.77
CA ALA A 143 -16.72 28.61 -12.18
C ALA A 143 -17.82 27.68 -12.78
N GLY A 144 -17.81 26.37 -12.45
CA GLY A 144 -18.92 25.43 -12.64
C GLY A 144 -19.44 24.79 -11.33
N HIS A 145 -18.81 25.04 -10.17
CA HIS A 145 -19.26 24.47 -8.89
C HIS A 145 -19.39 25.56 -7.82
N GLN A 146 -20.63 25.80 -7.37
CA GLN A 146 -20.91 26.76 -6.29
C GLN A 146 -20.15 26.37 -5.01
N PRO A 147 -19.41 27.30 -4.38
CA PRO A 147 -18.84 27.06 -3.07
C PRO A 147 -19.96 26.88 -2.05
N VAL A 148 -19.84 25.84 -1.21
CA VAL A 148 -20.70 25.66 -0.05
C VAL A 148 -20.45 26.84 0.89
N ASN A 149 -21.49 27.62 1.17
CA ASN A 149 -21.38 28.82 1.99
C ASN A 149 -21.17 28.44 3.46
N MET A 150 -19.94 28.59 3.96
CA MET A 150 -19.54 28.17 5.31
C MET A 150 -20.17 29.03 6.41
N GLU A 151 -20.54 30.27 6.11
CA GLU A 151 -21.26 31.16 7.03
C GLU A 151 -22.69 30.67 7.26
N ALA A 152 -23.34 30.12 6.24
CA ALA A 152 -24.65 29.48 6.37
C ALA A 152 -24.59 28.18 7.21
N LEU A 153 -23.41 27.57 7.36
CA LEU A 153 -23.20 26.40 8.23
C LEU A 153 -22.90 26.77 9.68
N GLN A 154 -22.31 27.96 9.94
CA GLN A 154 -21.95 28.40 11.30
C GLN A 154 -23.05 29.19 12.01
N ALA A 155 -23.96 29.84 11.28
CA ALA A 155 -25.05 30.63 11.85
C ALA A 155 -26.26 29.80 12.37
N ARG A 156 -26.13 28.47 12.50
CA ARG A 156 -27.22 27.58 12.92
C ARG A 156 -27.05 27.16 14.38
N ASP A 157 -28.04 27.54 15.19
CA ASP A 157 -28.18 27.36 16.64
C ASP A 157 -27.85 25.93 17.15
N PRO A 158 -27.37 25.74 18.41
CA PRO A 158 -26.99 24.43 18.95
C PRO A 158 -28.19 23.59 19.45
N GLN A 159 -29.43 24.07 19.37
CA GLN A 159 -30.60 23.43 19.95
C GLN A 159 -31.78 23.38 18.97
N GLY A 160 -31.80 22.36 18.10
CA GLY A 160 -32.93 22.09 17.23
C GLY A 160 -32.77 20.79 16.48
N HIS A 161 -33.51 19.75 16.89
CA HIS A 161 -33.68 18.51 16.15
C HIS A 161 -34.38 18.79 14.81
N GLY A 162 -33.68 18.51 13.71
CA GLY A 162 -34.23 18.53 12.36
C GLY A 162 -33.12 18.40 11.32
N ASP A 163 -33.16 17.30 10.57
CA ASP A 163 -32.18 16.87 9.57
C ASP A 163 -31.58 17.99 8.71
N SER A 164 -30.26 18.14 8.78
CA SER A 164 -29.51 18.80 7.70
C SER A 164 -28.12 18.20 7.54
N GLN A 165 -27.96 17.46 6.44
CA GLN A 165 -26.71 17.13 5.75
C GLN A 165 -25.51 16.78 6.64
N ARG A 166 -25.65 15.71 7.43
CA ARG A 166 -24.46 14.96 7.84
C ARG A 166 -23.85 14.29 6.61
N ILE A 167 -22.55 14.48 6.42
CA ILE A 167 -21.78 13.65 5.47
C ILE A 167 -21.94 12.20 5.95
N PRO A 168 -22.51 11.30 5.12
CA PRO A 168 -22.80 9.94 5.55
C PRO A 168 -21.52 9.26 6.02
N SER A 169 -21.61 8.53 7.14
CA SER A 169 -20.49 7.72 7.62
C SER A 169 -20.14 6.63 6.60
N PHE A 170 -18.92 6.09 6.66
CA PHE A 170 -18.49 5.04 5.73
C PHE A 170 -19.44 3.83 5.69
N ASN A 171 -20.01 3.48 6.84
CA ASN A 171 -20.99 2.40 6.96
C ASN A 171 -22.32 2.73 6.26
N GLU A 172 -22.78 3.97 6.35
CA GLU A 172 -24.00 4.43 5.66
C GLU A 172 -23.78 4.50 4.14
N GLN A 173 -22.58 4.88 3.70
CA GLN A 173 -22.22 4.87 2.28
C GLN A 173 -22.19 3.43 1.72
N GLU A 174 -21.63 2.47 2.47
CA GLU A 174 -21.61 1.06 2.06
C GLU A 174 -23.04 0.46 2.03
N ALA A 175 -23.89 0.80 3.00
CA ALA A 175 -25.29 0.38 3.03
C ALA A 175 -26.07 0.93 1.82
N MET A 176 -25.89 2.22 1.50
CA MET A 176 -26.54 2.87 0.36
C MET A 176 -26.10 2.25 -0.98
N LEU A 177 -24.81 1.90 -1.12
CA LEU A 177 -24.31 1.21 -2.31
C LEU A 177 -24.91 -0.20 -2.47
N ARG A 178 -25.09 -0.94 -1.36
CA ARG A 178 -25.75 -2.25 -1.39
C ARG A 178 -27.22 -2.15 -1.77
N GLU A 179 -27.93 -1.14 -1.30
CA GLU A 179 -29.33 -0.92 -1.68
C GLU A 179 -29.49 -0.54 -3.15
N LEU A 180 -28.64 0.36 -3.66
CA LEU A 180 -28.65 0.73 -5.08
C LEU A 180 -28.34 -0.48 -5.99
N ALA A 181 -27.42 -1.35 -5.58
CA ALA A 181 -27.12 -2.58 -6.31
C ALA A 181 -28.34 -3.53 -6.36
N LYS A 182 -29.01 -3.74 -5.23
CA LYS A 182 -30.24 -4.55 -5.15
C LYS A 182 -31.39 -3.96 -5.98
N ALA A 183 -31.60 -2.65 -5.90
CA ALA A 183 -32.64 -1.96 -6.68
C ALA A 183 -32.38 -2.04 -8.19
N ARG A 184 -31.13 -1.95 -8.61
CA ARG A 184 -30.73 -2.11 -10.02
C ARG A 184 -30.96 -3.54 -10.50
N GLN A 185 -30.69 -4.53 -9.66
CA GLN A 185 -30.93 -5.94 -9.98
C GLN A 185 -32.43 -6.25 -10.07
N ALA A 186 -33.23 -5.75 -9.13
CA ALA A 186 -34.69 -5.88 -9.17
C ALA A 186 -35.31 -5.19 -10.39
N ARG A 187 -34.83 -4.01 -10.79
CA ARG A 187 -35.27 -3.33 -12.03
C ARG A 187 -34.88 -4.07 -13.31
N ARG A 188 -33.85 -4.92 -13.26
CA ARG A 188 -33.42 -5.74 -14.40
C ARG A 188 -34.27 -7.02 -14.55
N SER A 189 -35.09 -7.35 -13.55
CA SER A 189 -35.81 -8.62 -13.46
C SER A 189 -37.32 -8.64 -13.77
N PRO A 190 -38.00 -7.61 -14.34
CA PRO A 190 -39.37 -7.80 -14.81
C PRO A 190 -39.53 -7.49 -16.32
N ALA A 191 -38.58 -7.91 -17.16
CA ALA A 191 -38.70 -7.77 -18.62
C ALA A 191 -38.27 -9.02 -19.41
N GLN A 192 -38.10 -10.16 -18.74
CA GLN A 192 -37.65 -11.41 -19.38
C GLN A 192 -38.51 -12.61 -18.98
N GLU A 193 -39.83 -12.38 -18.88
CA GLU A 193 -40.84 -13.44 -18.66
C GLU A 193 -42.08 -13.19 -19.54
N ARG A 194 -41.85 -12.85 -20.82
CA ARG A 194 -42.91 -12.79 -21.85
C ARG A 194 -42.27 -12.87 -23.24
N THR A 195 -41.89 -14.08 -23.63
CA THR A 195 -41.99 -14.64 -25.00
C THR A 195 -41.24 -15.96 -25.00
N ASP A 196 -41.89 -17.04 -24.57
CA ASP A 196 -41.52 -18.40 -24.98
C ASP A 196 -42.84 -19.20 -25.01
N THR A 197 -43.67 -18.85 -25.99
CA THR A 197 -44.78 -19.70 -26.43
C THR A 197 -44.18 -20.76 -27.35
N PRO A 198 -44.27 -22.06 -27.05
CA PRO A 198 -43.76 -23.10 -27.93
C PRO A 198 -44.83 -23.41 -28.98
N ASP A 199 -44.78 -22.72 -30.11
CA ASP A 199 -45.45 -23.21 -31.30
C ASP A 199 -44.61 -24.35 -31.88
N GLY A 200 -45.20 -25.54 -31.85
CA GLY A 200 -44.60 -26.73 -32.41
C GLY A 200 -44.38 -26.61 -33.90
N ASP A 201 -43.31 -27.26 -34.36
CA ASP A 201 -43.35 -27.86 -35.67
C ASP A 201 -42.82 -29.28 -35.58
N ALA A 202 -43.64 -30.17 -36.14
CA ALA A 202 -43.45 -31.59 -36.22
C ALA A 202 -42.74 -31.87 -37.54
N GLY A 203 -41.63 -32.61 -37.50
CA GLY A 203 -41.00 -33.12 -38.72
C GLY A 203 -39.68 -33.79 -38.39
N SER A 204 -39.66 -35.10 -38.20
CA SER A 204 -39.44 -36.09 -39.26
C SER A 204 -38.00 -36.13 -39.76
N GLY A 205 -37.35 -37.30 -39.62
CA GLY A 205 -36.17 -37.65 -40.40
C GLY A 205 -35.06 -38.25 -39.53
N GLN A 206 -35.13 -39.55 -39.24
CA GLN A 206 -34.43 -40.60 -40.00
C GLN A 206 -32.90 -40.61 -39.88
N LYS A 207 -32.43 -41.78 -39.42
CA LYS A 207 -31.25 -42.56 -39.85
C LYS A 207 -29.88 -42.02 -39.42
N ALA A 208 -29.19 -42.72 -38.52
CA ALA A 208 -28.43 -43.96 -38.76
C ALA A 208 -27.30 -43.79 -39.81
N ARG A 209 -26.05 -43.76 -39.36
CA ARG A 209 -25.07 -44.86 -39.52
C ARG A 209 -23.62 -44.37 -39.28
N LYS A 210 -22.90 -45.25 -38.59
CA LYS A 210 -21.45 -45.49 -38.54
C LYS A 210 -20.58 -44.48 -37.82
#